data_AF-A0A359AU65-F1
#
_entry.id   AF-A0A359AU65-F1
#
_cell.length_a   1.000
_cell.length_b   1.000
_cell.length_c   1.000
_cell.angle_alpha   90.00
_cell.angle_beta   90.00
_cell.angle_gamma   90.00
#
_symmetry.space_group_name_H-M   'P 1'
#
loop_
_entity.id
_entity.type
_entity.pdbx_description
1 polymer ?
#
loop_
_entity_poly.entity_id
_entity_poly.type
_entity_poly.pdbx_seq_one_letter_code
_entity_poly.pdbx_strand_id
1 'polypeptide(L)' 'EGALFPKGGMHTIVQKLMEKAEEAGVRFHFNQNVENIILDGRKAKGIQLSNGQNTYADIVVAN' A
#
# COMPACT_ATOMS: atom_id res chain seq x y z
N GLU A 1 24.37 3.76 -25.55
CA GLU A 1 23.59 3.27 -24.40
C GLU A 1 23.55 4.37 -23.34
N GLY A 2 22.39 4.63 -22.72
CA GLY A 2 22.25 5.74 -21.77
C GLY A 2 21.47 5.28 -20.55
N ALA A 3 22.04 5.51 -19.36
CA ALA A 3 21.32 5.38 -18.11
C ALA A 3 20.68 6.73 -17.77
N LEU A 4 19.35 6.72 -17.58
CA LEU A 4 18.62 7.90 -17.11
C LEU A 4 18.67 7.92 -15.58
N PHE A 5 19.24 8.99 -15.03
CA PHE A 5 19.29 9.19 -13.58
C PHE A 5 18.28 10.27 -13.20
N PRO A 6 17.29 9.95 -12.33
CA PRO A 6 16.36 10.96 -11.85
C PRO A 6 17.11 12.03 -11.07
N LYS A 7 16.78 13.29 -11.34
CA LYS A 7 17.31 14.42 -10.57
C LYS A 7 16.83 14.28 -9.12
N GLY A 8 17.76 14.28 -8.18
CA GLY A 8 17.48 14.02 -6.74
C GLY A 8 17.64 12.55 -6.33
N GLY A 9 18.07 11.67 -7.23
CA GLY A 9 18.30 10.25 -6.95
C GLY A 9 17.03 9.41 -7.00
N MET A 10 17.21 8.09 -6.93
CA MET A 10 16.15 7.09 -7.19
C MET A 10 14.93 7.22 -6.26
N HIS A 11 15.12 7.69 -5.03
CA HIS A 11 14.05 7.90 -4.05
C HIS A 11 12.98 8.89 -4.55
N THR A 12 13.38 9.86 -5.37
CA THR A 12 12.49 10.89 -5.93
C THR A 12 11.34 10.29 -6.75
N ILE A 13 11.58 9.14 -7.40
CA ILE A 13 10.55 8.46 -8.19
C ILE A 13 9.41 7.99 -7.28
N VAL A 14 9.75 7.31 -6.17
CA VAL A 14 8.77 6.81 -5.21
C VAL A 14 8.00 7.97 -4.57
N GLN A 15 8.70 9.03 -4.20
CA GLN A 15 8.06 10.22 -3.62
C GLN A 15 7.03 10.84 -4.59
N LYS A 16 7.38 10.99 -5.87
CA LYS A 16 6.46 11.55 -6.88
C LYS A 16 5.22 10.68 -7.10
N LEU A 17 5.37 9.36 -7.05
CA LEU A 17 4.25 8.43 -7.15
C LEU A 17 3.33 8.52 -5.92
N MET A 18 3.91 8.61 -4.73
CA MET A 18 3.15 8.78 -3.49
C MET A 18 2.37 10.10 -3.49
N GLU A 19 3.02 11.22 -3.84
CA GLU A 19 2.37 12.54 -3.99
C GLU A 19 1.16 12.45 -4.94
N LYS A 20 1.33 11.82 -6.11
CA LYS A 20 0.24 11.68 -7.09
C LYS A 20 -0.88 10.77 -6.62
N ALA A 21 -0.58 9.73 -5.86
CA ALA A 21 -1.59 8.85 -5.28
C ALA A 21 -2.41 9.57 -4.21
N GLU A 22 -1.77 10.36 -3.34
CA GLU A 22 -2.45 11.17 -2.32
C GLU A 22 -3.36 12.22 -2.96
N GLU A 23 -2.91 12.91 -4.02
CA GLU A 23 -3.74 13.83 -4.81
C GLU A 23 -4.98 13.15 -5.40
N ALA A 24 -4.88 11.85 -5.74
CA ALA A 24 -5.99 11.05 -6.24
C ALA A 24 -6.89 10.47 -5.12
N GLY A 25 -6.60 10.77 -3.84
CA GLY A 25 -7.40 10.35 -2.69
C GLY A 25 -6.97 9.03 -2.04
N VAL A 26 -5.81 8.47 -2.42
CA VAL A 26 -5.24 7.30 -1.75
C VAL A 26 -4.83 7.66 -0.32
N ARG A 27 -5.07 6.74 0.63
CA ARG A 27 -4.65 6.89 2.03
C ARG A 27 -3.57 5.87 2.36
N PHE A 28 -2.42 6.36 2.81
CA PHE A 28 -1.31 5.53 3.26
C PHE A 28 -1.34 5.36 4.78
N HIS A 29 -1.32 4.10 5.24
CA HIS A 29 -1.29 3.75 6.66
C HIS A 29 0.09 3.18 7.01
N PHE A 30 1.02 4.06 7.41
CA PHE A 30 2.39 3.65 7.76
C PHE A 30 2.48 3.03 9.16
N ASN A 31 3.49 2.19 9.36
CA ASN A 31 3.73 1.47 10.61
C ASN A 31 2.54 0.61 11.07
N GLN A 32 1.65 0.26 10.14
CA GLN A 32 0.51 -0.64 10.38
C GLN A 32 0.80 -1.98 9.73
N ASN A 33 1.57 -2.83 10.42
CA ASN A 33 1.92 -4.15 9.88
C ASN A 33 0.67 -5.02 9.75
N VAL A 34 0.47 -5.61 8.57
CA VAL A 34 -0.63 -6.56 8.32
C VAL A 34 -0.18 -7.94 8.75
N GLU A 35 -0.98 -8.59 9.59
CA GLU A 35 -0.69 -9.93 10.11
C GLU A 35 -1.41 -11.01 9.30
N ASN A 36 -2.69 -10.80 8.99
CA ASN A 36 -3.51 -11.80 8.30
C ASN A 36 -4.52 -11.15 7.32
N ILE A 37 -4.88 -11.89 6.28
CA ILE A 37 -6.06 -11.58 5.44
C ILE A 37 -7.29 -12.23 6.07
N ILE A 38 -8.35 -11.46 6.27
CA ILE A 38 -9.62 -11.95 6.83
C ILE A 38 -10.42 -12.60 5.70
N LEU A 39 -10.75 -13.88 5.86
CA LEU A 39 -11.54 -14.65 4.90
C LEU A 39 -12.97 -14.89 5.40
N ASP A 40 -13.91 -14.86 4.48
CA ASP A 40 -15.26 -15.38 4.61
C ASP A 40 -15.43 -16.53 3.61
N GLY A 41 -15.23 -17.76 4.08
CA GLY A 41 -15.08 -18.94 3.23
C GLY A 41 -13.87 -18.83 2.30
N ARG A 42 -14.12 -18.67 0.99
CA ARG A 42 -13.06 -18.49 -0.03
C ARG A 42 -12.91 -17.05 -0.52
N LYS A 43 -13.60 -16.08 0.11
CA LYS A 43 -13.58 -14.67 -0.29
C LYS A 43 -12.80 -13.84 0.74
N ALA A 44 -11.88 -12.99 0.28
CA ALA A 44 -11.24 -11.99 1.14
C ALA A 44 -12.25 -10.89 1.50
N LYS A 45 -12.25 -10.49 2.78
CA LYS A 45 -13.15 -9.47 3.34
C LYS A 45 -12.39 -8.27 3.90
N GLY A 46 -11.07 -8.40 4.08
CA GLY A 46 -10.24 -7.36 4.67
C GLY A 46 -8.93 -7.90 5.20
N ILE A 47 -8.32 -7.13 6.10
CA ILE A 47 -7.03 -7.43 6.72
C ILE A 47 -7.11 -7.21 8.23
N GLN A 48 -6.32 -7.99 8.98
CA GLN A 48 -6.06 -7.80 10.40
C GLN A 48 -4.65 -7.25 10.58
N LEU A 49 -4.54 -6.18 11.33
CA LEU A 49 -3.28 -5.55 11.71
C LEU A 49 -2.70 -6.23 12.95
N SER A 50 -1.37 -6.13 13.13
CA SER A 50 -0.67 -6.75 14.26
C SER A 50 -1.06 -6.21 15.64
N ASN A 51 -1.78 -5.08 15.69
CA ASN A 51 -2.36 -4.53 16.92
C ASN A 51 -3.76 -5.10 17.22
N GLY A 52 -4.23 -6.07 16.44
CA GLY A 52 -5.56 -6.69 16.56
C GLY A 52 -6.68 -5.94 15.85
N GLN A 53 -6.43 -4.75 15.28
CA GLN A 53 -7.44 -3.98 14.55
C GLN A 53 -7.76 -4.62 13.19
N ASN A 54 -9.05 -4.67 12.85
CA ASN A 54 -9.52 -5.14 11.55
C ASN A 54 -9.87 -3.96 10.63
N THR A 55 -9.43 -4.04 9.38
CA THR A 55 -9.83 -3.13 8.30
C THR A 55 -10.53 -3.93 7.21
N TYR A 56 -11.78 -3.58 6.90
CA TYR A 56 -12.57 -4.27 5.89
C TYR A 56 -12.48 -3.57 4.54
N ALA A 57 -12.46 -4.36 3.46
CA ALA A 57 -12.37 -3.88 2.09
C ALA A 57 -13.04 -4.88 1.13
N ASP A 58 -13.60 -4.37 0.03
CA ASP A 58 -14.20 -5.21 -1.00
C ASP A 58 -13.18 -6.04 -1.78
N ILE A 59 -11.96 -5.49 -1.92
CA ILE A 59 -10.85 -6.09 -2.65
C ILE A 59 -9.57 -5.96 -1.81
N VAL A 60 -8.78 -7.04 -1.78
CA VAL A 60 -7.46 -7.09 -1.16
C VAL A 60 -6.45 -7.50 -2.22
N VAL A 61 -5.38 -6.73 -2.38
CA VAL A 61 -4.23 -7.04 -3.24
C VAL A 61 -3.02 -7.24 -2.34
N ALA A 62 -2.35 -8.39 -2.44
CA ALA A 62 -1.13 -8.71 -1.70
C ALA A 62 -0.01 -9.02 -2.70
N ASN A 63 1.17 -8.44 -2.48
CA ASN A 63 2.31 -8.48 -3.41
C ASN A 63 3.58 -9.03 -2.76
#